data_AF-A0A372Q150-F1
#
_entry.id   AF-A0A372Q150-F1
#
_cell.length_a   1.000
_cell.length_b   1.000
_cell.length_c   1.000
_cell.angle_alpha   90.00
_cell.angle_beta   90.00
_cell.angle_gamma   90.00
#
_symmetry.space_group_name_H-M   'P 1'
#
loop_
_entity.id
_entity.type
_entity.pdbx_description
1 polymer ?
#
loop_
_entity_poly.entity_id
_entity_poly.type
_entity_poly.pdbx_seq_one_letter_code
_entity_poly.pdbx_strand_id
1 'polypeptide(L)'
;MDTVNLLEQLLPELLPFILKYLPQQELKHSCSINNIWEREANLEWRKRMEFLFGGIVQGNYTVKEYYSKLKECNLSKDYSEQLLKNLFLRGLSPENTFNCRSA
;
A
#
# COMPACT_ATOMS: atom_id res chain seq x y z
N MET A 1 33.43 13.96 14.85
CA MET A 1 32.03 14.46 14.85
C MET A 1 31.20 13.33 14.33
N ASP A 2 30.53 12.60 15.22
CA ASP A 2 29.56 11.60 14.80
C ASP A 2 28.36 12.36 14.22
N THR A 3 28.14 12.20 12.92
CA THR A 3 26.93 12.70 12.26
C THR A 3 25.75 11.92 12.81
N VAL A 4 25.07 12.52 13.78
CA VAL A 4 23.83 11.99 14.32
C VAL A 4 22.80 11.94 13.20
N ASN A 5 22.37 10.73 12.85
CA ASN A 5 21.27 10.55 11.92
C ASN A 5 19.96 10.93 12.61
N LEU A 6 19.37 12.06 12.24
CA LEU A 6 18.14 12.58 12.85
C LEU A 6 16.96 11.59 12.72
N LEU A 7 16.98 10.71 11.71
CA LEU A 7 15.96 9.68 11.54
C LEU A 7 16.07 8.59 12.61
N GLU A 8 17.27 8.32 13.12
CA GLU A 8 17.48 7.33 14.20
C GLU A 8 17.02 7.85 15.57
N GLN A 9 16.92 9.18 15.73
CA GLN A 9 16.46 9.82 16.96
C GLN A 9 14.95 10.10 16.96
N LEU A 10 14.25 9.76 15.89
CA LEU A 10 12.82 10.02 15.81
C LEU A 10 12.06 9.15 16.83
N LEU A 11 11.15 9.78 17.56
CA LEU A 11 10.24 9.11 18.48
C LEU A 11 9.46 8.01 17.75
N PRO A 12 9.54 6.74 18.17
CA PRO A 12 8.85 5.62 17.51
C PRO A 12 7.35 5.85 17.31
N GLU A 13 6.72 6.61 18.20
CA GLU A 13 5.30 6.96 18.18
C GLU A 13 4.91 7.83 16.99
N LEU A 14 5.87 8.55 16.40
CA LEU A 14 5.64 9.41 15.23
C LEU A 14 5.81 8.64 13.90
N LEU A 15 6.51 7.50 13.92
CA LEU A 15 6.79 6.72 12.71
C LEU A 15 5.52 6.30 11.97
N PRO A 16 4.45 5.78 12.62
CA PRO A 16 3.24 5.41 11.91
C PRO A 16 2.60 6.58 11.13
N PHE A 17 2.69 7.81 11.66
CA PHE A 17 2.15 9.00 11.00
C PHE A 17 2.95 9.39 9.75
N ILE A 18 4.26 9.16 9.75
CA ILE A 18 5.14 9.43 8.62
C ILE A 18 5.00 8.32 7.57
N LEU A 19 5.18 7.07 8.02
CA LEU A 19 5.21 5.88 7.16
C LEU A 19 3.90 5.70 6.39
N LYS A 20 2.75 6.06 6.98
CA LYS A 20 1.43 6.02 6.31
C LYS A 20 1.42 6.75 4.96
N TYR A 21 2.15 7.85 4.82
CA TYR A 21 2.13 8.68 3.61
C TYR A 21 3.30 8.38 2.66
N LEU A 22 4.28 7.57 3.07
CA LEU A 22 5.40 7.23 2.21
C LEU A 22 4.94 6.40 0.98
N PRO A 23 5.44 6.72 -0.22
CA PRO A 23 5.36 5.83 -1.38
C PRO A 23 5.90 4.43 -1.04
N GLN A 24 5.49 3.39 -1.77
CA GLN A 24 5.92 2.01 -1.46
C GLN A 24 7.44 1.87 -1.52
N GLN A 25 8.10 2.50 -2.49
CA GLN A 25 9.55 2.45 -2.59
C GLN A 25 10.22 3.08 -1.35
N GLU A 26 9.77 4.26 -0.93
CA GLU A 26 10.32 4.94 0.25
C GLU A 26 10.00 4.20 1.54
N LEU A 27 8.81 3.61 1.66
CA LEU A 27 8.45 2.73 2.77
C LEU A 27 9.38 1.52 2.84
N LYS A 28 9.69 0.89 1.70
CA LYS A 28 10.65 -0.22 1.62
C LYS A 28 12.07 0.22 1.98
N HIS A 29 12.50 1.39 1.53
CA HIS A 29 13.81 1.93 1.87
C HIS A 29 13.92 2.28 3.35
N SER A 30 12.83 2.71 3.99
CA SER A 30 12.84 3.03 5.42
C SER A 30 13.19 1.83 6.31
N CYS A 31 12.97 0.60 5.83
CA CYS A 31 13.35 -0.62 6.56
C CYS A 31 14.86 -0.73 6.81
N SER A 32 15.71 -0.03 6.06
CA SER A 32 17.17 -0.09 6.25
C SER A 32 17.72 0.93 7.23
N ILE A 33 16.89 1.78 7.85
CA ILE A 33 17.35 2.83 8.78
C ILE A 33 17.78 2.20 10.10
N ASN A 34 16.87 1.52 10.79
CA ASN A 34 17.15 0.73 11.99
C ASN A 34 16.00 -0.27 12.24
N ASN A 35 16.14 -1.09 13.28
CA ASN A 35 15.17 -2.12 13.66
C ASN A 35 13.78 -1.56 14.04
N ILE A 36 13.70 -0.34 14.56
CA ILE A 36 12.43 0.32 14.88
C ILE A 36 11.70 0.70 13.59
N TRP A 37 12.41 1.35 12.67
CA TRP A 37 11.87 1.70 11.35
C TRP A 37 11.45 0.46 10.57
N GLU A 38 12.27 -0.60 10.57
CA GLU A 38 11.93 -1.88 9.95
C GLU A 38 10.62 -2.47 10.49
N ARG A 39 10.47 -2.50 11.82
CA ARG A 39 9.25 -3.01 12.46
C ARG A 39 8.02 -2.20 12.05
N GLU A 40 8.08 -0.87 12.18
CA GLU A 40 6.94 0.00 11.90
C GLU A 40 6.60 0.03 10.40
N ALA A 41 7.60 0.01 9.52
CA ALA A 41 7.40 -0.06 8.08
C ALA A 41 6.76 -1.37 7.65
N ASN A 42 7.17 -2.50 8.23
CA ASN A 42 6.55 -3.80 7.99
C ASN A 42 5.09 -3.87 8.50
N LEU A 43 4.79 -3.23 9.64
CA LEU A 43 3.42 -3.12 10.15
C LEU A 43 2.54 -2.31 9.20
N GLU A 44 3.03 -1.17 8.73
CA GLU A 44 2.31 -0.34 7.76
C GLU A 44 2.14 -1.06 6.41
N TRP A 45 3.18 -1.76 5.94
CA TRP A 45 3.11 -2.61 4.75
C TRP A 45 2.03 -3.68 4.88
N ARG A 46 1.97 -4.38 6.02
CA ARG A 46 0.93 -5.38 6.27
C ARG A 46 -0.46 -4.75 6.21
N LYS A 47 -0.70 -3.60 6.85
CA LYS A 47 -2.00 -2.89 6.78
C LYS A 47 -2.39 -2.55 5.34
N ARG A 48 -1.44 -2.06 4.55
CA ARG A 48 -1.66 -1.78 3.11
C ARG A 48 -2.00 -3.04 2.34
N MET A 49 -1.29 -4.15 2.59
CA MET A 49 -1.56 -5.43 1.93
C MET A 49 -2.90 -6.03 2.36
N GLU A 50 -3.25 -5.98 3.65
CA GLU A 50 -4.58 -6.40 4.14
C GLU A 50 -5.70 -5.56 3.52
N PHE A 51 -5.47 -4.26 3.34
CA PHE A 51 -6.42 -3.38 2.68
C PHE A 51 -6.58 -3.68 1.17
N LEU A 52 -5.50 -4.04 0.48
CA LEU A 52 -5.52 -4.39 -0.95
C LEU A 52 -6.05 -5.80 -1.21
N PHE A 53 -5.69 -6.77 -0.37
CA PHE A 53 -5.83 -8.21 -0.63
C PHE A 53 -6.67 -8.95 0.42
N GLY A 54 -6.83 -8.40 1.61
CA GLY A 54 -7.47 -9.07 2.74
C GLY A 54 -9.00 -8.96 2.81
N GLY A 55 -9.63 -8.09 2.01
CA GLY A 55 -11.08 -7.91 2.13
C GLY A 55 -11.69 -6.84 1.25
N ILE A 56 -11.46 -6.88 -0.06
CA ILE A 56 -12.46 -6.28 -0.97
C ILE A 56 -13.66 -7.22 -0.93
N VAL A 57 -14.55 -7.01 0.03
CA VAL A 57 -15.83 -7.73 0.08
C VAL A 57 -16.63 -7.31 -1.15
N GLN A 58 -16.90 -8.29 -2.01
CA GLN A 58 -17.71 -8.12 -3.21
C GLN A 58 -19.04 -7.42 -2.86
N GLY A 59 -19.31 -6.27 -3.50
CA GLY A 59 -20.60 -5.57 -3.43
C GLY A 59 -20.59 -4.16 -2.85
N ASN A 60 -19.61 -3.78 -2.02
CA ASN A 60 -19.66 -2.49 -1.31
C ASN A 60 -18.74 -1.38 -1.84
N TYR A 61 -17.79 -1.69 -2.71
CA TYR A 61 -16.90 -0.67 -3.29
C TYR A 61 -17.22 -0.43 -4.75
N THR A 62 -17.64 0.79 -5.05
CA THR A 62 -17.65 1.27 -6.43
C THR A 62 -16.22 1.34 -6.98
N VAL A 63 -16.03 1.16 -8.29
CA VAL A 63 -14.72 1.30 -8.96
C VAL A 63 -14.01 2.59 -8.52
N LYS A 64 -14.78 3.67 -8.34
CA LYS A 64 -14.29 4.97 -7.85
C LYS A 64 -13.69 4.89 -6.45
N GLU A 65 -14.35 4.21 -5.50
CA GLU A 65 -13.81 4.05 -4.15
C GLU A 65 -12.55 3.20 -4.14
N TYR A 66 -12.48 2.13 -4.95
CA TYR A 66 -11.25 1.35 -5.11
C TYR A 66 -10.07 2.20 -5.59
N TYR A 67 -10.27 3.03 -6.62
CA TYR A 67 -9.20 3.91 -7.10
C TYR A 67 -8.87 5.05 -6.12
N SER A 68 -9.84 5.61 -5.40
CA SER A 68 -9.59 6.59 -4.33
C SER A 68 -8.71 5.99 -3.24
N LYS A 69 -9.00 4.75 -2.86
CA LYS A 69 -8.26 3.98 -1.86
C LYS A 69 -6.82 3.66 -2.30
N LEU A 70 -6.62 3.30 -3.57
CA LEU A 70 -5.28 3.11 -4.13
C LEU A 70 -4.45 4.40 -4.12
N LYS A 71 -5.10 5.54 -4.37
CA LYS A 71 -4.47 6.85 -4.31
C LYS A 71 -4.10 7.24 -2.88
N GLU A 72 -4.93 6.93 -1.89
CA GLU A 72 -4.63 7.14 -0.47
C GLU A 72 -3.39 6.36 0.00
N CYS A 73 -3.20 5.15 -0.51
CA CYS A 73 -2.00 4.36 -0.21
C CYS A 73 -0.75 4.83 -0.98
N ASN A 74 -0.83 5.88 -1.80
CA ASN A 74 0.19 6.32 -2.76
C ASN A 74 0.62 5.24 -3.79
N LEU A 75 -0.14 4.14 -3.89
CA LEU A 75 0.19 2.98 -4.72
C LEU A 75 -0.21 3.15 -6.18
N SER A 76 -1.04 4.16 -6.49
CA SER A 76 -1.46 4.44 -7.86
C SER A 76 -0.29 4.82 -8.79
N LYS A 77 0.85 5.26 -8.23
CA LYS A 77 2.08 5.54 -8.99
C LYS A 77 2.98 4.31 -9.15
N ASP A 78 2.87 3.35 -8.24
CA ASP A 78 3.74 2.17 -8.15
C ASP A 78 3.20 0.97 -8.94
N TYR A 79 1.94 1.02 -9.38
CA TYR A 79 1.31 -0.03 -10.16
C TYR A 79 0.74 0.51 -11.46
N SER A 80 0.91 -0.24 -12.56
CA SER A 80 0.25 0.09 -13.82
C SER A 80 -1.26 -0.02 -13.68
N GLU A 81 -2.00 0.82 -14.40
CA GLU A 81 -3.47 0.78 -14.44
C GLU A 81 -4.00 -0.62 -14.81
N GLN A 82 -3.28 -1.34 -15.67
CA GLN A 82 -3.61 -2.70 -16.09
C GLN A 82 -3.46 -3.72 -14.95
N LEU A 83 -2.41 -3.61 -14.13
CA LEU A 83 -2.24 -4.46 -12.95
C LEU A 83 -3.32 -4.17 -11.91
N LEU A 84 -3.63 -2.89 -11.68
CA LEU A 84 -4.71 -2.48 -10.76
C LEU A 84 -6.08 -2.98 -11.23
N LYS A 85 -6.37 -2.92 -12.54
CA LYS A 85 -7.57 -3.53 -13.14
C LYS A 85 -7.60 -5.04 -12.90
N ASN A 86 -6.49 -5.75 -13.11
CA ASN A 86 -6.43 -7.19 -12.87
C ASN A 86 -6.61 -7.55 -11.39
N LEU A 87 -6.08 -6.75 -10.47
CA LEU A 87 -6.26 -6.95 -9.02
C LEU A 87 -7.70 -6.67 -8.59
N PHE A 88 -8.30 -5.59 -9.11
CA PHE A 88 -9.70 -5.28 -8.91
C PHE A 88 -10.60 -6.43 -9.41
N LEU A 89 -10.37 -6.89 -10.64
CA LEU A 89 -11.12 -8.00 -11.26
C LEU A 89 -10.91 -9.33 -10.52
N ARG A 90 -9.71 -9.62 -10.02
CA ARG A 90 -9.45 -10.79 -9.16
C ARG A 90 -10.19 -10.76 -7.83
N GLY A 91 -10.48 -9.56 -7.31
CA GLY A 91 -11.30 -9.38 -6.12
C GLY A 91 -12.80 -9.50 -6.37
N LEU A 92 -13.24 -9.53 -7.64
CA LEU A 92 -14.62 -9.83 -8.01
C LEU A 92 -14.78 -11.36 -8.12
N SER A 93 -15.93 -11.90 -7.70
CA SER A 93 -16.27 -13.34 -7.89
C SER A 93 -15.96 -13.80 -9.32
N PRO A 94 -15.61 -15.08 -9.52
CA PRO A 94 -15.54 -15.71 -10.85
C PRO A 94 -16.73 -15.37 -11.76
N GLU A 95 -17.93 -15.18 -11.21
CA GLU A 95 -19.16 -14.82 -11.95
C GLU A 95 -19.13 -13.40 -12.53
N ASN A 96 -18.33 -12.50 -11.94
CA ASN A 96 -18.16 -11.10 -12.35
C ASN A 96 -16.88 -10.87 -13.17
N THR A 97 -16.11 -11.93 -13.46
CA THR A 97 -15.06 -11.90 -14.47
C THR A 97 -15.74 -11.74 -15.82
N PHE A 98 -16.07 -10.51 -16.19
CA PHE A 98 -16.43 -10.21 -17.57
C PHE A 98 -15.37 -10.85 -18.44
N ASN A 99 -15.80 -11.72 -19.35
CA ASN A 99 -14.94 -12.32 -20.37
C ASN A 99 -14.25 -11.18 -21.12
N CYS A 100 -13.07 -10.75 -20.67
CA CYS A 100 -12.20 -9.85 -21.38
C CYS A 100 -11.66 -10.61 -22.59
N ARG A 101 -12.52 -10.85 -23.58
CA ARG A 101 -12.07 -11.12 -24.94
C ARG A 101 -11.59 -9.78 -25.48
N SER A 102 -10.28 -9.70 -25.67
CA SER A 102 -9.62 -8.65 -26.41
C SER A 102 -10.34 -8.43 -27.74
N ALA A 103 -10.85 -7.22 -27.94
CA ALA A 103 -11.25 -6.71 -29.24
C ALA A 103 -10.00 -6.26 -30.01
#